data_AF-A0A380JFG2-F1
#
_entry.id   AF-A0A380JFG2-F1
#
_cell.length_a   1.000
_cell.length_b   1.000
_cell.length_c   1.000
_cell.angle_alpha   90.00
_cell.angle_beta   90.00
_cell.angle_gamma   90.00
#
_symmetry.space_group_name_H-M   'P 1'
#
loop_
_entity.id
_entity.type
_entity.pdbx_description
1 polymer ?
#
loop_
_entity_poly.entity_id
_entity_poly.type
_entity_poly.pdbx_seq_one_letter_code
_entity_poly.pdbx_strand_id
1 'polypeptide(L)'
;MTVMTCRFKKKDNHFKINLIQNGSTGYSWEISQVSKNLQLSKIKSEDVTWFDPDYEKQDDASGLAYVEGSVNQDGHYQFQLDSQFGDGKDSKHPTTESYLISIDCQNGVSTKITLEDKNPDHK
;
A
#
# COMPACT_ATOMS: atom_id res chain seq x y z
N MET A 1 -13.47 11.25 10.92
CA MET A 1 -13.12 9.82 10.74
C MET A 1 -12.86 9.59 9.27
N THR A 2 -11.61 9.76 8.83
CA THR A 2 -11.23 9.48 7.44
C THR A 2 -10.91 8.00 7.35
N VAL A 3 -11.87 7.23 6.83
CA VAL A 3 -11.68 5.80 6.55
C VAL A 3 -10.71 5.70 5.37
N MET A 4 -9.42 5.46 5.64
CA MET A 4 -8.47 5.16 4.58
C MET A 4 -8.94 3.88 3.89
N THR A 5 -9.43 4.03 2.67
CA THR A 5 -10.13 2.96 1.95
C THR A 5 -9.11 2.17 1.13
N CYS A 6 -8.32 1.30 1.77
CA CYS A 6 -7.52 0.32 1.02
C CYS A 6 -8.46 -0.59 0.22
N ARG A 7 -8.45 -0.44 -1.11
CA ARG A 7 -9.27 -1.27 -2.00
C ARG A 7 -8.43 -2.43 -2.54
N PHE A 8 -8.87 -3.65 -2.24
CA PHE A 8 -8.28 -4.87 -2.76
C PHE A 8 -8.99 -5.30 -4.04
N LYS A 9 -8.24 -5.56 -5.10
CA LYS A 9 -8.72 -6.32 -6.26
C LYS A 9 -7.96 -7.64 -6.30
N LYS A 10 -8.67 -8.76 -6.46
CA LYS A 10 -8.06 -10.09 -6.59
C LYS A 10 -8.49 -10.78 -7.87
N LYS A 11 -7.58 -11.52 -8.49
CA LYS A 11 -7.85 -12.44 -9.60
C LYS A 11 -6.89 -13.62 -9.44
N ASP A 12 -7.44 -14.78 -9.10
CA ASP A 12 -6.66 -16.00 -8.86
C ASP A 12 -5.54 -15.80 -7.82
N ASN A 13 -4.30 -16.01 -8.22
CA ASN A 13 -3.08 -15.78 -7.44
C ASN A 13 -2.62 -14.32 -7.40
N HIS A 14 -3.26 -13.40 -8.14
CA HIS A 14 -2.86 -11.99 -8.23
C HIS A 14 -3.73 -11.09 -7.35
N PHE A 15 -3.10 -10.06 -6.78
CA PHE A 15 -3.78 -9.01 -6.04
C PHE A 15 -3.24 -7.61 -6.37
N LYS A 16 -4.08 -6.60 -6.20
CA LYS A 16 -3.73 -5.17 -6.26
C LYS A 16 -4.26 -4.48 -5.02
N ILE A 17 -3.40 -3.71 -4.36
CA ILE A 17 -3.71 -2.90 -3.18
C ILE A 17 -3.56 -1.44 -3.58
N ASN A 18 -4.64 -0.69 -3.46
CA ASN A 18 -4.64 0.76 -3.70
C ASN A 18 -4.43 1.49 -2.37
N LEU A 19 -3.50 2.43 -2.37
CA LEU A 19 -3.04 3.23 -1.25
C LEU A 19 -3.33 4.71 -1.57
N ILE A 20 -3.72 5.46 -0.55
CA ILE A 20 -3.81 6.91 -0.68
C ILE A 20 -2.41 7.46 -0.35
N GLN A 21 -1.86 8.29 -1.22
CA GLN A 21 -0.55 8.90 -1.05
C GLN A 21 -0.65 10.40 -1.32
N ASN A 22 -0.41 11.23 -0.31
CA ASN A 22 -0.36 12.67 -0.53
C ASN A 22 1.06 13.08 -0.96
N GLY A 23 1.27 13.26 -2.26
CA GLY A 23 2.58 13.63 -2.81
C GLY A 23 3.08 15.01 -2.36
N SER A 24 2.19 15.93 -1.98
CA SER A 24 2.56 17.31 -1.57
C SER A 24 3.22 17.35 -0.18
N THR A 25 3.06 16.31 0.64
CA THR A 25 3.67 16.24 1.98
C THR A 25 5.09 15.68 1.97
N GLY A 26 5.57 15.15 0.84
CA GLY A 26 6.86 14.48 0.72
C GLY A 26 6.89 13.06 1.31
N TYR A 27 5.74 12.51 1.73
CA TYR A 27 5.61 11.13 2.17
C TYR A 27 5.32 10.19 1.00
N SER A 28 5.94 9.01 1.03
CA SER A 28 5.68 7.93 0.09
C SER A 28 5.58 6.60 0.83
N TRP A 29 4.82 5.68 0.24
CA TRP A 29 4.74 4.32 0.71
C TRP A 29 5.99 3.52 0.34
N GLU A 30 6.46 2.72 1.28
CA GLU A 30 7.59 1.83 1.11
C GLU A 30 7.22 0.41 1.56
N ILE A 31 7.82 -0.59 0.91
CA ILE A 31 7.57 -2.01 1.19
C ILE A 31 8.74 -2.57 1.99
N SER A 32 8.44 -3.20 3.11
CA SER A 32 9.43 -3.88 3.95
C SER A 32 8.92 -5.25 4.41
N GLN A 33 9.81 -6.04 5.04
CA GLN A 33 9.48 -7.32 5.70
C GLN A 33 8.70 -8.33 4.83
N VAL A 34 9.06 -8.44 3.55
CA VAL A 34 8.36 -9.30 2.58
C VAL A 34 8.64 -10.78 2.85
N SER A 35 7.57 -11.55 3.00
CA SER A 35 7.64 -13.01 3.15
C SER A 35 8.31 -13.69 1.97
N LYS A 36 9.05 -14.75 2.24
CA LYS A 36 9.69 -15.57 1.19
C LYS A 36 8.62 -16.11 0.23
N ASN A 37 8.92 -16.10 -1.07
CA ASN A 37 8.05 -16.54 -2.17
C ASN A 37 6.81 -15.66 -2.44
N LEU A 38 6.62 -14.55 -1.72
CA LEU A 38 5.67 -13.51 -2.10
C LEU A 38 6.32 -12.63 -3.18
N GLN A 39 5.66 -12.49 -4.33
CA GLN A 39 6.12 -11.59 -5.39
C GLN A 39 5.35 -10.27 -5.30
N LEU A 40 6.07 -9.16 -5.22
CA LEU A 40 5.50 -7.81 -5.20
C LEU A 40 6.12 -6.98 -6.31
N SER A 41 5.30 -6.14 -6.96
CA SER A 41 5.79 -5.05 -7.77
C SER A 41 6.38 -3.96 -6.90
N LYS A 42 7.16 -3.05 -7.49
CA LYS A 42 7.37 -1.74 -6.88
C LYS A 42 6.03 -1.02 -6.72
N ILE A 43 5.95 -0.11 -5.75
CA ILE A 43 4.83 0.81 -5.63
C ILE A 43 4.85 1.72 -6.86
N LYS A 44 3.68 1.89 -7.46
CA LYS A 44 3.47 2.75 -8.62
C LYS A 44 2.44 3.79 -8.24
N SER A 45 2.70 5.04 -8.60
CA SER A 45 1.67 6.08 -8.55
C SER A 45 0.71 5.86 -9.72
N GLU A 46 -0.59 5.89 -9.44
CA GLU A 46 -1.61 6.03 -10.46
C GLU A 46 -1.65 7.52 -10.84
N ASP A 47 -1.21 7.82 -12.06
CA ASP A 47 -1.45 9.12 -12.64
C ASP A 47 -2.97 9.27 -12.82
N VAL A 48 -3.60 10.13 -12.02
CA VAL A 48 -5.04 10.44 -12.12
C VAL A 48 -5.31 11.67 -12.98
N THR A 49 -4.25 12.35 -13.45
CA THR A 49 -4.37 13.58 -14.26
C THR A 49 -5.00 13.35 -15.63
N TRP A 50 -4.96 12.12 -16.15
CA TRP A 50 -5.60 11.78 -17.45
C TRP A 50 -7.13 11.65 -17.36
N PHE A 51 -7.68 11.40 -16.16
CA PHE A 51 -9.12 11.33 -15.92
C PHE A 51 -9.67 12.65 -15.39
N ASP A 52 -8.86 13.37 -14.62
CA ASP A 52 -9.21 14.69 -14.08
C ASP A 52 -8.03 15.66 -14.29
N PRO A 53 -8.02 16.42 -15.40
CA PRO A 53 -6.95 17.36 -15.70
C PRO A 53 -6.92 18.57 -14.74
N ASP A 54 -7.94 18.75 -13.89
CA ASP A 54 -7.96 19.76 -12.83
C ASP A 54 -7.43 19.22 -11.48
N TYR A 55 -7.02 17.95 -11.42
CA TYR A 55 -6.49 17.31 -10.21
C TYR A 55 -5.21 17.98 -9.70
N GLU A 56 -4.34 18.48 -10.59
CA GLU A 56 -3.15 19.27 -10.21
C GLU A 56 -3.50 20.65 -9.60
N LYS A 57 -4.74 21.12 -9.73
CA LYS A 57 -5.19 22.41 -9.16
C LYS A 57 -5.70 22.30 -7.73
N GLN A 58 -5.69 21.10 -7.14
CA GLN A 58 -5.85 20.95 -5.70
C GLN A 58 -4.47 20.97 -5.04
N ASP A 59 -4.14 22.06 -4.34
CA ASP A 59 -2.93 22.20 -3.51
C ASP A 59 -2.75 21.05 -2.47
N ASP A 60 -3.76 20.20 -2.29
CA ASP A 60 -3.82 19.05 -1.37
C ASP A 60 -4.19 17.71 -2.06
N ALA A 61 -3.92 17.56 -3.36
CA ALA A 61 -4.34 16.39 -4.13
C ALA A 61 -3.66 15.09 -3.62
N SER A 62 -4.39 14.34 -2.79
CA SER A 62 -4.00 13.01 -2.31
C SER A 62 -3.99 12.00 -3.45
N GLY A 63 -2.83 11.85 -4.12
CA GLY A 63 -2.58 10.88 -5.17
C GLY A 63 -2.98 9.44 -4.81
N LEU A 64 -3.28 8.64 -5.84
CA LEU A 64 -3.46 7.20 -5.68
C LEU A 64 -2.14 6.50 -5.98
N ALA A 65 -1.72 5.61 -5.09
CA ALA A 65 -0.61 4.69 -5.32
C ALA A 65 -1.13 3.26 -5.28
N TYR A 66 -0.39 2.32 -5.87
CA TYR A 66 -0.75 0.92 -5.78
C TYR A 66 0.47 0.00 -5.80
N VAL A 67 0.30 -1.15 -5.17
CA VAL A 67 1.20 -2.30 -5.27
C VAL A 67 0.42 -3.48 -5.82
N GLU A 68 1.05 -4.20 -6.75
CA GLU A 68 0.55 -5.46 -7.28
C GLU A 68 1.39 -6.60 -6.70
N GLY A 69 0.79 -7.77 -6.52
CA GLY A 69 1.51 -8.93 -6.08
C GLY A 69 0.90 -10.24 -6.55
N SER A 70 1.65 -11.31 -6.37
CA SER A 70 1.19 -12.67 -6.65
C SER A 70 1.72 -13.69 -5.64
N VAL A 71 0.90 -14.71 -5.39
CA VAL A 71 1.19 -15.85 -4.50
C VAL A 71 0.96 -17.15 -5.25
N ASN A 72 2.04 -17.87 -5.55
CA ASN A 72 1.98 -19.06 -6.42
C ASN A 72 1.97 -20.38 -5.65
N GLN A 73 1.98 -20.31 -4.31
CA GLN A 73 2.01 -21.46 -3.42
C GLN A 73 1.02 -21.25 -2.28
N ASP A 74 0.55 -22.34 -1.71
CA ASP A 74 -0.32 -22.32 -0.54
C ASP A 74 0.48 -21.89 0.68
N GLY A 75 -0.14 -21.07 1.53
CA GLY A 75 0.50 -20.58 2.73
C GLY A 75 -0.04 -19.24 3.19
N HIS A 76 0.63 -18.73 4.22
CA HIS A 76 0.39 -17.41 4.79
C HIS A 76 1.58 -16.51 4.47
N TYR A 77 1.31 -15.37 3.85
CA TYR A 77 2.33 -14.41 3.43
C TYR A 77 2.05 -13.05 4.07
N GLN A 78 3.12 -12.36 4.41
CA GLN A 78 3.06 -11.04 5.00
C GLN A 78 4.07 -10.09 4.34
N PHE A 79 3.73 -8.81 4.32
CA PHE A 79 4.66 -7.72 4.08
C PHE A 79 4.16 -6.47 4.79
N GLN A 80 5.06 -5.52 5.02
CA GLN A 80 4.77 -4.27 5.70
C GLN A 80 4.78 -3.10 4.70
N LEU A 81 3.84 -2.19 4.87
CA LEU A 81 3.75 -0.91 4.18
C LEU A 81 3.97 0.21 5.18
N ASP A 82 4.95 1.05 4.92
CA ASP A 82 5.28 2.19 5.79
C ASP A 82 5.21 3.48 4.98
N SER A 83 4.47 4.47 5.49
CA SER A 83 4.45 5.82 4.94
C SER A 83 5.56 6.63 5.59
N GLN A 84 6.60 6.96 4.83
CA GLN A 84 7.79 7.64 5.32
C GLN A 84 8.17 8.84 4.47
N PHE A 85 8.78 9.85 5.09
CA PHE A 85 9.29 11.02 4.40
C PHE A 85 10.66 10.73 3.77
N GLY A 86 10.79 10.99 2.47
CA GLY A 86 12.03 10.76 1.73
C GLY A 86 12.52 9.30 1.84
N ASP A 87 13.79 9.10 2.22
CA ASP A 87 14.39 7.77 2.35
C ASP A 87 14.20 7.12 3.73
N GLY A 88 13.35 7.70 4.59
CA GLY A 88 13.06 7.20 5.93
C GLY A 88 14.15 7.43 6.96
N LYS A 89 15.23 8.16 6.63
CA LYS A 89 16.31 8.49 7.59
C LYS A 89 16.10 9.80 8.33
N ASP A 90 15.07 10.56 7.98
CA ASP A 90 14.77 11.82 8.64
C ASP A 90 14.03 11.58 9.96
N SER A 91 14.77 11.65 11.07
CA SER A 91 14.22 11.50 12.42
C SER A 91 13.25 12.60 12.84
N LYS A 92 13.18 13.72 12.10
CA LYS A 92 12.20 14.80 12.33
C LYS A 92 10.85 14.52 11.69
N HIS A 93 10.79 13.57 10.76
CA HIS A 93 9.60 13.18 10.02
C HIS A 93 9.39 11.66 10.17
N PRO A 94 8.92 11.21 11.34
CA PRO A 94 8.75 9.79 11.61
C PRO A 94 7.69 9.16 10.68
N THR A 95 7.73 7.83 10.57
CA THR A 95 6.68 7.05 9.90
C THR A 95 5.32 7.42 10.46
N THR A 96 4.42 7.85 9.58
CA THR A 96 3.10 8.33 9.97
C THR A 96 2.08 7.19 9.98
N GLU A 97 2.18 6.28 9.03
CA GLU A 97 1.28 5.15 8.89
C GLU A 97 2.08 3.87 8.63
N SER A 98 1.69 2.79 9.30
CA SER A 98 2.34 1.50 9.16
C SER A 98 1.29 0.40 9.14
N TYR A 99 1.31 -0.43 8.10
CA TYR A 99 0.35 -1.48 7.87
C TYR A 99 1.03 -2.82 7.69
N LEU A 100 0.59 -3.83 8.44
CA LEU A 100 0.92 -5.21 8.16
C LEU A 100 -0.15 -5.79 7.23
N ILE A 101 0.27 -6.17 6.03
CA ILE A 101 -0.58 -6.84 5.06
C ILE A 101 -0.36 -8.34 5.19
N SER A 102 -1.44 -9.09 5.40
CA SER A 102 -1.40 -10.55 5.42
C SER A 102 -2.26 -11.14 4.32
N ILE A 103 -1.75 -12.17 3.64
CA ILE A 103 -2.36 -12.84 2.49
C ILE A 103 -2.38 -14.34 2.77
N ASP A 104 -3.58 -14.92 2.80
CA ASP A 104 -3.76 -16.36 2.83
C ASP A 104 -3.95 -16.87 1.40
N CYS A 105 -3.21 -17.92 1.03
CA CYS A 105 -3.30 -18.60 -0.25
C CYS A 105 -3.65 -20.08 -0.04
N GLN A 106 -4.64 -20.58 -0.77
CA GLN A 106 -5.02 -21.99 -0.79
C GLN A 106 -5.36 -22.41 -2.21
N ASN A 107 -4.92 -23.60 -2.62
CA ASN A 107 -5.03 -24.13 -3.98
C ASN A 107 -4.52 -23.14 -5.06
N GLY A 108 -3.46 -22.39 -4.75
CA GLY A 108 -2.89 -21.39 -5.66
C GLY A 108 -3.78 -20.16 -5.90
N VAL A 109 -4.73 -19.88 -5.01
CA VAL A 109 -5.62 -18.71 -5.07
C VAL A 109 -5.54 -17.91 -3.78
N SER A 110 -5.49 -16.59 -3.91
CA SER A 110 -5.60 -15.67 -2.75
C SER A 110 -7.01 -15.75 -2.15
N THR A 111 -7.12 -16.36 -0.98
CA THR A 111 -8.41 -16.58 -0.30
C THR A 111 -8.79 -15.40 0.57
N LYS A 112 -7.80 -14.82 1.27
CA LYS A 112 -8.01 -13.70 2.21
C LYS A 112 -6.85 -12.73 2.14
N ILE A 113 -7.16 -11.43 2.21
CA ILE A 113 -6.17 -10.38 2.41
C ILE A 113 -6.67 -9.52 3.57
N THR A 114 -5.82 -9.29 4.56
CA THR A 114 -6.10 -8.42 5.71
C THR A 114 -5.04 -7.34 5.83
N LEU A 115 -5.47 -6.21 6.38
CA LEU A 115 -4.63 -5.07 6.72
C LEU A 115 -4.80 -4.79 8.21
N GLU A 116 -3.69 -4.71 8.92
CA GLU A 116 -3.63 -4.35 10.33
C GLU A 116 -2.83 -3.05 10.49
N ASP A 117 -3.45 -2.05 11.11
CA ASP A 117 -2.79 -0.80 11.49
C ASP A 117 -1.86 -1.03 12.68
N LYS A 118 -0.57 -0.79 12.48
CA LYS A 118 0.48 -0.94 13.49
C LYS A 118 0.74 0.35 14.28
N ASN A 119 0.05 1.44 13.95
CA ASN A 119 0.13 2.75 14.62
C ASN A 119 -1.20 3.09 15.33
N PRO A 120 -1.53 2.43 16.45
CA PRO A 120 -2.82 2.58 17.13
C PRO A 120 -3.06 3.97 17.76
N ASP A 121 -2.03 4.80 17.91
CA ASP A 121 -2.10 6.12 18.55
C ASP A 121 -2.67 7.24 17.64
N HIS A 122 -3.04 6.94 16.39
CA HIS A 122 -3.59 7.92 15.43
C HIS A 122 -5.14 7.94 15.37
N LYS A 123 -5.84 7.40 16.38
CA LYS A 123 -7.32 7.37 16.45
C LYS A 123 -7.96 8.68 16.93
#